data_AF-A0AAD9NA57-F1
#
_entry.id   AF-A0AAD9NA57-F1
#
_cell.length_a   1.000
_cell.length_b   1.000
_cell.length_c   1.000
_cell.angle_alpha   90.00
_cell.angle_beta   90.00
_cell.angle_gamma   90.00
#
_symmetry.space_group_name_H-M   'P 1'
#
loop_
_entity.id
_entity.type
_entity.pdbx_description
1 polymer ?
#
loop_
_entity_poly.entity_id
_entity_poly.type
_entity_poly.pdbx_seq_one_letter_code
_entity_poly.pdbx_strand_id
1 'polypeptide(L)'
;MLRIIEKPSPRKLVMSPGQKVSRKYKIAQQKRLIKRREYKKLKAIVPSVSKKNKVPKITVIEEAIKYIDELHVALAKRMHLLSGISPAYLPYQITPNMLAPVFPFPQPRAHQAAVKPATKPLQLSGVCNTERRR
;
A
#
# COMPACT_ATOMS: atom_id res chain seq x y z
N MET A 1 -4.80 34.67 43.92
CA MET A 1 -3.61 34.51 43.05
C MET A 1 -3.63 33.12 42.43
N LEU A 2 -3.96 33.00 41.14
CA LEU A 2 -3.98 31.73 40.43
C LEU A 2 -2.58 31.45 39.85
N ARG A 3 -1.96 30.33 40.25
CA ARG A 3 -0.67 29.89 39.69
C ARG A 3 -0.95 29.12 38.38
N ILE A 4 -0.48 29.67 37.26
CA ILE A 4 -0.50 28.99 35.96
C ILE A 4 0.51 27.84 36.05
N ILE A 5 0.02 26.60 36.03
CA ILE A 5 0.86 25.40 35.90
C ILE A 5 1.22 25.27 34.42
N GLU A 6 2.40 25.75 34.04
CA GLU A 6 2.97 25.47 32.72
C GLU A 6 3.24 23.96 32.62
N LYS A 7 2.44 23.26 31.81
CA LYS A 7 2.70 21.86 31.48
C LYS A 7 3.93 21.79 30.59
N PRO A 8 5.00 21.05 30.95
CA PRO A 8 6.20 21.01 30.15
C PRO A 8 5.92 20.38 28.78
N SER A 9 6.39 21.09 27.75
CA SER A 9 6.37 20.70 26.33
C SER A 9 6.89 19.27 26.11
N PRO A 10 6.28 18.48 25.20
CA PRO A 10 6.68 17.11 24.95
C PRO A 10 8.07 17.10 24.32
N ARG A 11 9.11 16.93 25.15
CA ARG A 11 10.47 16.70 24.68
C ARG A 11 10.45 15.48 23.77
N LYS A 12 10.91 15.63 22.53
CA LYS A 12 11.13 14.52 21.60
C LYS A 12 12.12 13.55 22.26
N LEU A 13 11.59 12.53 22.94
CA LEU A 13 12.42 11.49 23.57
C LEU A 13 13.19 10.79 22.47
N VAL A 14 14.49 11.09 22.37
CA VAL A 14 15.40 10.43 21.45
C VAL A 14 15.49 8.97 21.88
N MET A 15 14.79 8.10 21.15
CA MET A 15 14.71 6.69 21.50
C MET A 15 16.10 6.04 21.43
N SER A 16 16.44 5.28 22.47
CA SER A 16 17.65 4.45 22.49
C SER A 16 17.62 3.43 21.33
N PRO A 17 18.77 3.05 20.75
CA PRO A 17 18.85 2.03 19.70
C PRO A 17 18.11 0.74 20.06
N GLY A 18 18.20 0.28 21.31
CA GLY A 18 17.46 -0.91 21.78
C GLY A 18 15.95 -0.72 21.77
N GLN A 19 15.46 0.48 22.12
CA GLN A 19 14.04 0.80 22.04
C GLN A 19 13.54 0.87 20.59
N LYS A 20 14.38 1.34 19.66
CA LYS A 20 14.06 1.34 18.21
C LYS A 20 13.92 -0.09 17.68
N VAL A 21 14.81 -1.00 18.06
CA VAL A 21 14.74 -2.42 17.67
C VAL A 21 13.50 -3.10 18.25
N SER A 22 13.25 -2.93 19.56
CA SER A 22 12.05 -3.47 20.21
C SER A 22 10.76 -2.97 19.56
N ARG A 23 10.69 -1.67 19.22
CA ARG A 23 9.54 -1.09 18.50
C ARG A 23 9.36 -1.72 17.12
N LYS A 24 10.44 -1.89 16.34
CA LYS A 24 10.38 -2.54 15.03
C LYS A 24 9.85 -3.98 15.14
N TYR A 25 10.34 -4.75 16.11
CA TYR A 25 9.87 -6.11 16.35
C TYR A 25 8.38 -6.16 16.71
N LYS A 26 7.92 -5.29 17.63
CA LYS A 26 6.50 -5.19 18.00
C LYS A 26 5.61 -4.89 16.78
N ILE A 27 6.02 -3.94 15.94
CA ILE A 27 5.30 -3.60 14.71
C ILE A 27 5.24 -4.80 13.75
N ALA A 28 6.36 -5.51 13.55
CA ALA A 28 6.40 -6.69 12.69
C ALA A 28 5.46 -7.80 13.18
N GLN A 29 5.44 -8.05 14.49
CA GLN A 29 4.52 -9.02 15.10
C GLN A 29 3.06 -8.61 14.91
N GLN A 30 2.73 -7.34 15.14
CA GLN A 30 1.38 -6.82 14.93
C GLN A 30 0.93 -7.02 13.47
N LYS A 31 1.79 -6.69 12.49
CA LYS A 31 1.52 -6.94 11.07
C LYS A 31 1.30 -8.43 10.78
N ARG A 32 2.06 -9.33 11.40
CA ARG A 32 1.90 -10.78 11.25
C ARG A 32 0.55 -11.25 11.80
N LEU A 33 0.11 -10.72 12.94
CA LEU A 33 -1.20 -11.04 13.53
C LEU A 33 -2.34 -10.57 12.64
N ILE A 34 -2.27 -9.35 12.12
CA ILE A 34 -3.28 -8.81 11.20
C ILE A 34 -3.37 -9.69 9.96
N LYS A 35 -2.24 -10.00 9.30
CA LYS A 35 -2.22 -10.88 8.12
C LYS A 35 -2.84 -12.26 8.39
N ARG A 36 -2.62 -12.82 9.58
CA ARG A 36 -3.23 -14.10 10.00
C ARG A 36 -4.74 -13.98 10.19
N ARG A 37 -5.21 -12.88 10.79
CA ARG A 37 -6.63 -12.61 10.99
C ARG A 37 -7.35 -12.43 9.66
N GLU A 38 -6.80 -11.62 8.76
CA GLU A 38 -7.37 -11.40 7.42
C GLU A 38 -7.41 -12.70 6.61
N TYR A 39 -6.35 -13.50 6.64
CA TYR A 39 -6.35 -14.81 6.00
C TYR A 39 -7.47 -15.73 6.54
N LYS A 40 -7.64 -15.80 7.87
CA LYS A 40 -8.71 -16.61 8.49
C LYS A 40 -10.10 -16.09 8.10
N LYS A 41 -10.28 -14.77 8.08
CA LYS A 41 -11.54 -14.11 7.71
C LYS A 41 -11.90 -14.42 6.26
N LEU A 42 -10.96 -14.22 5.33
CA LEU A 42 -11.16 -14.52 3.91
C LEU A 42 -11.52 -15.99 3.71
N LYS A 43 -10.76 -16.91 4.33
CA LYS A 43 -11.04 -18.36 4.26
C LYS A 43 -12.45 -18.71 4.77
N ALA A 44 -12.92 -18.05 5.82
CA ALA A 44 -14.25 -18.32 6.38
C ALA A 44 -15.38 -17.88 5.45
N ILE A 45 -15.19 -16.78 4.71
CA ILE A 45 -16.20 -16.20 3.80
C ILE A 45 -16.30 -17.00 2.50
N VAL A 46 -15.18 -17.53 2.00
CA VAL A 46 -15.15 -18.25 0.72
C VAL A 46 -15.66 -19.69 0.90
N PRO A 47 -16.81 -20.08 0.30
CA PRO A 47 -17.45 -21.37 0.59
C PRO A 47 -16.58 -22.59 0.28
N SER A 48 -15.87 -22.57 -0.84
CA SER A 48 -15.04 -23.68 -1.36
C SER A 48 -13.84 -24.04 -0.47
N VAL A 49 -13.39 -23.11 0.39
CA VAL A 49 -12.21 -23.29 1.27
C VAL A 49 -12.54 -23.22 2.75
N SER A 50 -13.73 -22.74 3.13
CA SER A 50 -14.15 -22.58 4.53
C SER A 50 -14.14 -23.90 5.31
N LYS A 51 -14.59 -25.00 4.69
CA LYS A 51 -14.65 -26.34 5.31
C LYS A 51 -13.30 -27.06 5.37
N LYS A 52 -12.28 -26.59 4.64
CA LYS A 52 -11.00 -27.30 4.50
C LYS A 52 -10.05 -26.89 5.64
N ASN A 53 -9.39 -27.83 6.31
CA ASN A 53 -8.55 -27.51 7.47
C ASN A 53 -7.27 -26.74 7.11
N LYS A 54 -6.46 -27.25 6.19
CA LYS A 54 -5.20 -26.63 5.74
C LYS A 54 -5.29 -26.31 4.25
N VAL A 55 -5.21 -25.03 3.89
CA VAL A 55 -5.27 -24.57 2.50
C VAL A 55 -4.13 -23.57 2.29
N PRO A 56 -3.33 -23.69 1.23
CA PRO A 56 -2.29 -22.70 0.94
C PRO A 56 -2.90 -21.32 0.65
N LYS A 57 -2.15 -20.25 0.93
CA LYS A 57 -2.65 -18.88 0.78
C LYS A 57 -3.05 -18.52 -0.64
N ILE A 58 -2.29 -19.02 -1.62
CA ILE A 58 -2.52 -18.78 -3.05
C ILE A 58 -3.90 -19.31 -3.43
N THR A 59 -4.20 -20.56 -3.09
CA THR A 59 -5.51 -21.18 -3.36
C THR A 59 -6.66 -20.45 -2.67
N VAL A 60 -6.49 -19.92 -1.46
CA VAL A 60 -7.54 -19.10 -0.82
C VAL A 60 -7.83 -17.84 -1.64
N ILE A 61 -6.82 -17.23 -2.24
CA ILE A 61 -6.97 -16.03 -3.08
C ILE A 61 -7.64 -16.39 -4.41
N GLU A 62 -7.18 -17.45 -5.08
CA GLU A 62 -7.75 -17.92 -6.35
C GLU A 62 -9.24 -18.26 -6.21
N GLU A 63 -9.59 -19.00 -5.16
CA GLU A 63 -10.99 -19.36 -4.89
C GLU A 63 -11.82 -18.14 -4.48
N ALA A 64 -11.22 -17.14 -3.83
CA ALA A 64 -11.91 -15.89 -3.54
C ALA A 64 -12.25 -15.10 -4.82
N ILE A 65 -11.33 -15.06 -5.79
CA ILE A 65 -11.56 -14.38 -7.09
C ILE A 65 -12.74 -15.05 -7.81
N LYS A 66 -12.71 -16.38 -7.94
CA LYS A 66 -13.82 -17.14 -8.55
C LYS A 66 -15.15 -16.86 -7.87
N TYR A 67 -15.16 -16.84 -6.54
CA TYR A 67 -16.39 -16.57 -5.78
C TYR A 67 -16.92 -15.16 -6.02
N ILE A 68 -16.05 -14.15 -6.15
CA ILE A 68 -16.45 -12.79 -6.51
C ILE A 68 -17.10 -12.77 -7.91
N ASP A 69 -16.50 -13.46 -8.88
CA ASP A 69 -17.04 -13.54 -10.25
C ASP A 69 -18.41 -14.22 -10.29
N GLU A 70 -18.59 -15.32 -9.55
CA GLU A 70 -19.87 -16.01 -9.41
C GLU A 70 -20.96 -15.10 -8.82
N LEU A 71 -20.61 -14.34 -7.77
CA LEU A 71 -21.52 -13.38 -7.15
C LEU A 71 -21.91 -12.25 -8.11
N HIS A 72 -20.96 -11.71 -8.88
CA HIS A 72 -21.25 -10.69 -9.88
C HIS A 72 -22.20 -11.20 -10.96
N VAL A 73 -21.97 -12.41 -11.47
CA VAL A 73 -22.86 -13.05 -12.46
C VAL A 73 -24.24 -13.29 -11.87
N ALA A 74 -24.34 -13.80 -10.64
CA ALA A 74 -25.62 -14.05 -9.98
C ALA A 74 -26.41 -12.75 -9.76
N LEU A 75 -25.73 -11.67 -9.35
CA LEU A 75 -26.35 -10.37 -9.15
C LEU A 75 -26.83 -9.76 -10.47
N ALA A 76 -26.01 -9.79 -11.52
CA ALA A 76 -26.38 -9.31 -12.85
C ALA A 76 -27.61 -10.06 -13.38
N LYS A 77 -27.61 -11.40 -13.32
CA LYS A 77 -28.77 -12.22 -13.72
C LYS A 77 -30.05 -11.82 -12.98
N ARG A 78 -29.97 -11.59 -11.67
CA ARG A 78 -31.13 -11.16 -10.88
C ARG A 78 -31.63 -9.78 -11.29
N MET A 79 -30.73 -8.83 -11.54
CA MET A 79 -31.11 -7.49 -11.99
C MET A 79 -31.73 -7.51 -13.40
N HIS A 80 -31.21 -8.33 -14.32
CA HIS A 80 -31.79 -8.50 -15.66
C HIS A 80 -33.19 -9.11 -15.60
N LEU A 81 -33.39 -10.13 -14.76
CA LEU A 81 -34.71 -10.71 -14.54
C LEU A 81 -35.72 -9.69 -14.02
N LEU A 82 -35.30 -8.83 -13.09
CA LEU A 82 -36.15 -7.78 -12.51
C LEU A 82 -36.44 -6.62 -13.48
N SER A 83 -35.57 -6.39 -14.46
CA SER A 83 -35.70 -5.28 -15.42
C SER A 83 -36.32 -5.70 -16.76
N GLY A 84 -36.58 -6.99 -16.98
CA GLY A 84 -37.12 -7.51 -18.24
C GLY A 84 -36.14 -7.41 -19.43
N ILE A 85 -34.86 -7.15 -19.17
CA ILE A 85 -33.84 -6.95 -20.19
C ILE A 85 -33.22 -8.32 -20.55
N SER A 86 -33.42 -8.76 -21.79
CA SER A 86 -33.00 -10.06 -22.36
C SER A 86 -31.48 -10.30 -22.27
N PRO A 87 -31.01 -11.54 -21.98
CA PRO A 87 -29.61 -11.85 -21.64
C PRO A 87 -28.66 -11.96 -22.87
N ALA A 88 -29.02 -11.38 -24.00
CA ALA A 88 -28.33 -11.63 -25.27
C ALA A 88 -26.89 -11.07 -25.36
N TYR A 89 -26.35 -10.38 -24.35
CA TYR A 89 -25.02 -9.76 -24.50
C TYR A 89 -24.31 -9.46 -23.19
N LEU A 90 -23.45 -10.36 -22.68
CA LEU A 90 -22.33 -9.93 -21.82
C LEU A 90 -21.09 -10.83 -21.97
N PRO A 91 -20.14 -10.45 -22.83
CA PRO A 91 -18.72 -10.52 -22.53
C PRO A 91 -18.22 -9.09 -22.30
N TYR A 92 -17.72 -8.79 -21.11
CA TYR A 92 -16.88 -7.62 -20.78
C TYR A 92 -17.01 -6.39 -21.71
N GLN A 93 -18.03 -5.55 -21.52
CA GLN A 93 -17.97 -4.17 -22.04
C GLN A 93 -17.45 -3.26 -20.92
N ILE A 94 -16.13 -3.32 -20.72
CA ILE A 94 -15.40 -2.18 -20.15
C ILE A 94 -15.44 -1.13 -21.26
N THR A 95 -16.34 -0.15 -21.13
CA THR A 95 -16.28 1.01 -22.01
C THR A 95 -14.98 1.77 -21.70
N PRO A 96 -14.19 2.17 -22.71
CA PRO A 96 -12.96 2.94 -22.49
C PRO A 96 -13.21 4.37 -21.97
N ASN A 97 -14.42 4.69 -21.50
CA ASN A 97 -14.82 6.04 -21.11
C ASN A 97 -15.32 6.17 -19.65
N MET A 98 -15.11 5.15 -18.81
CA MET A 98 -15.45 5.21 -17.37
C MET A 98 -14.21 5.20 -16.46
N LEU A 99 -13.03 5.49 -17.01
CA LEU A 99 -11.79 5.67 -16.26
C LEU A 99 -11.71 7.09 -15.68
N ALA A 100 -12.51 7.40 -14.66
CA ALA A 100 -12.17 8.42 -13.66
C ALA A 100 -13.09 8.35 -12.42
N PRO A 101 -12.64 7.73 -11.32
CA PRO A 101 -12.89 8.35 -10.03
C PRO A 101 -11.93 9.53 -9.88
N VAL A 102 -12.50 10.72 -9.91
CA VAL A 102 -11.89 11.97 -9.43
C VAL A 102 -11.44 11.75 -7.99
N PHE A 103 -10.21 11.30 -7.81
CA PHE A 103 -9.50 11.47 -6.55
C PHE A 103 -8.72 12.77 -6.68
N PRO A 104 -9.01 13.81 -5.87
CA PRO A 104 -8.14 14.96 -5.80
C PRO A 104 -6.84 14.52 -5.12
N PHE A 105 -5.88 14.10 -5.93
CA PHE A 105 -4.50 13.99 -5.50
C PHE A 105 -4.00 15.41 -5.16
N PRO A 106 -3.54 15.70 -3.95
CA PRO A 106 -2.89 16.97 -3.68
C PRO A 106 -1.57 16.99 -4.44
N GLN A 107 -1.48 17.82 -5.48
CA GLN A 107 -0.24 18.03 -6.21
C GLN A 107 0.81 18.65 -5.27
N PRO A 108 2.03 18.09 -5.18
CA PRO A 108 3.13 18.81 -4.55
C PRO A 108 3.45 20.02 -5.44
N ARG A 109 3.37 21.23 -4.87
CA ARG A 109 3.88 22.45 -5.50
C ARG A 109 5.36 22.25 -5.78
N ALA A 110 5.70 21.98 -7.04
CA ALA A 110 7.05 22.10 -7.53
C ALA A 110 7.41 23.59 -7.50
N HIS A 111 8.08 23.99 -6.42
CA HIS A 111 8.77 25.27 -6.37
C HIS A 111 9.78 25.29 -7.52
N GLN A 112 9.56 26.21 -8.45
CA GLN A 112 10.51 26.61 -9.45
C GLN A 112 11.77 27.11 -8.73
N ALA A 113 12.76 26.23 -8.57
CA ALA A 113 14.13 26.64 -8.29
C ALA A 113 14.85 26.67 -9.63
N ALA A 114 14.88 27.86 -10.22
CA ALA A 114 15.68 28.18 -11.39
C ALA A 114 17.13 27.75 -11.17
N VAL A 115 17.54 26.73 -11.91
CA VAL A 115 18.94 26.32 -12.02
C VAL A 115 19.65 27.43 -12.82
N LYS A 116 20.47 28.22 -12.12
CA LYS A 116 21.39 29.16 -12.75
C LYS A 116 22.53 28.35 -13.41
N PRO A 117 22.84 28.53 -14.70
CA PRO A 117 24.03 27.94 -15.28
C PRO A 117 25.26 28.75 -14.83
N ALA A 118 26.15 28.12 -14.05
CA ALA A 118 27.45 28.68 -13.72
C ALA A 118 28.51 28.08 -14.65
N THR A 119 29.11 28.97 -15.40
CA THR A 119 30.07 28.78 -16.48
C THR A 119 31.51 28.68 -15.91
N LYS A 120 32.33 27.81 -16.54
CA LYS A 120 33.81 27.79 -16.64
C LYS A 120 34.62 27.10 -15.50
N PRO A 121 35.92 26.79 -15.73
CA PRO A 121 36.52 26.04 -16.85
C PRO A 121 37.52 24.95 -16.39
N LEU A 122 38.03 24.18 -17.35
CA LEU A 122 39.24 23.35 -17.28
C LEU A 122 40.40 24.01 -16.54
N GLN A 123 41.01 23.29 -15.59
CA GLN A 123 42.41 23.45 -15.21
C GLN A 123 43.02 22.04 -15.03
N LEU A 124 43.97 21.76 -15.92
CA LEU A 124 44.94 20.67 -15.83
C LEU A 124 45.91 20.90 -14.68
N SER A 125 46.65 19.82 -14.36
CA SER A 125 47.90 19.77 -13.58
C SER A 125 47.76 19.52 -12.07
N GLY A 126 48.57 18.57 -11.58
CA GLY A 126 48.71 18.30 -10.15
C GLY A 126 49.24 16.90 -9.85
N VAL A 127 50.50 16.66 -10.21
CA VAL A 127 51.33 15.51 -9.80
C VAL A 127 51.33 15.34 -8.28
N CYS A 128 51.30 14.10 -7.75
CA CYS A 128 52.06 13.71 -6.56
C CYS A 128 52.07 12.18 -6.37
N ASN A 129 53.22 11.58 -6.67
CA ASN A 129 53.64 10.26 -6.21
C ASN A 129 54.06 10.34 -4.74
N THR A 130 53.69 9.35 -3.93
CA THR A 130 54.47 8.77 -2.81
C THR A 130 53.91 7.37 -2.56
N GLU A 131 54.58 6.28 -2.95
CA GLU A 131 55.77 5.66 -2.35
C GLU A 131 55.47 4.81 -1.09
N ARG A 132 55.58 3.48 -1.31
CA ARG A 132 56.17 2.42 -0.47
C ARG A 132 55.78 2.21 1.00
N ARG A 133 55.60 0.91 1.28
CA ARG A 133 56.01 0.13 2.47
C ARG A 133 55.28 0.48 3.77
N ARG A 134 54.49 -0.47 4.28
CA ARG A 134 54.95 -1.60 5.10
C ARG A 134 53.89 -2.68 5.17
#